data_AF-A0AA41G3S6-F1
#
_entry.id   AF-A0AA41G3S6-F1
#
_cell.length_a   1.000
_cell.length_b   1.000
_cell.length_c   1.000
_cell.angle_alpha   90.00
_cell.angle_beta   90.00
_cell.angle_gamma   90.00
#
_symmetry.space_group_name_H-M   'P 1'
#
loop_
_entity.id
_entity.type
_entity.pdbx_description
1 polymer ?
#
loop_
_entity_poly.entity_id
_entity_poly.type
_entity_poly.pdbx_seq_one_letter_code
_entity_poly.pdbx_strand_id
1 'polypeptide(L)'
;MATESVRIAVDGETVSLVDDGSRIDVGTLTDLHRALGGETYTITYTDEAAATAWSQADSGGKYQFEVADVIDGFPLTEPFAEPVVDASMEGGNEDVPERTAALARVLREIWDAKGNAKELR
;
A
#
# COMPACT_ATOMS: atom_id res chain seq x y z
N MET A 1 25.68 -3.59 2.58
CA MET A 1 24.89 -2.63 1.80
C MET A 1 23.71 -2.30 2.67
N ALA A 2 23.57 -1.04 3.10
CA ALA A 2 22.41 -0.65 3.90
C ALA A 2 21.20 -0.80 2.99
N THR A 3 20.26 -1.66 3.33
CA THR A 3 18.98 -1.74 2.63
C THR A 3 18.32 -0.40 2.86
N GLU A 4 18.26 0.44 1.83
CA GLU A 4 17.59 1.74 1.88
C GLU A 4 16.11 1.45 2.12
N SER A 5 15.69 1.51 3.38
CA SER A 5 14.32 1.23 3.77
C SER A 5 13.46 2.43 3.45
N VAL A 6 12.88 2.44 2.25
CA VAL A 6 11.84 3.38 1.86
C VAL A 6 10.60 3.09 2.71
N ARG A 7 9.97 4.13 3.23
CA ARG A 7 8.70 4.00 3.95
C ARG A 7 7.71 5.03 3.47
N ILE A 8 6.43 4.73 3.62
CA ILE A 8 5.35 5.68 3.39
C ILE A 8 5.23 6.57 4.64
N ALA A 9 5.02 7.86 4.43
CA ALA A 9 4.72 8.83 5.47
C ALA A 9 3.42 9.56 5.14
N VAL A 10 2.53 9.68 6.11
CA VAL A 10 1.27 10.43 6.00
C VAL A 10 1.32 11.63 6.94
N ASP A 11 1.21 12.83 6.36
CA ASP A 11 1.12 14.08 7.11
C ASP A 11 -0.20 14.77 6.78
N GLY A 12 -1.20 14.54 7.63
CA GLY A 12 -2.58 14.98 7.38
C GLY A 12 -3.15 14.34 6.11
N GLU A 13 -3.31 15.14 5.05
CA GLU A 13 -3.77 14.64 3.74
C GLU A 13 -2.63 14.30 2.77
N THR A 14 -1.38 14.65 3.08
CA THR A 14 -0.26 14.41 2.14
C THR A 14 0.37 13.05 2.35
N VAL A 15 0.51 12.29 1.27
CA VAL A 15 1.22 11.01 1.22
C VAL A 15 2.55 11.20 0.51
N SER A 16 3.64 10.75 1.14
CA SER A 16 4.98 10.81 0.57
C SER A 16 5.74 9.50 0.81
N LEU A 17 6.69 9.18 -0.05
CA LEU A 17 7.73 8.20 0.22
C LEU A 17 8.92 8.92 0.86
N VAL A 18 9.49 8.33 1.90
CA VAL A 18 10.68 8.85 2.58
C VAL A 18 11.77 7.78 2.68
N ASP A 19 12.99 8.20 2.40
CA ASP A 19 14.24 7.45 2.59
C ASP A 19 15.20 8.25 3.49
N ASP A 20 16.45 7.78 3.66
CA ASP A 20 17.44 8.34 4.60
C ASP A 20 17.88 9.79 4.26
N GLY A 21 17.52 10.31 3.09
CA GLY A 21 17.82 11.70 2.71
C GLY A 21 16.79 12.39 1.84
N SER A 22 15.78 11.68 1.35
CA SER A 22 14.85 12.21 0.36
C SER A 22 13.39 11.98 0.76
N ARG A 23 12.55 12.90 0.30
CA ARG A 23 11.09 12.81 0.40
C ARG A 23 10.52 13.03 -0.99
N ILE A 24 9.67 12.12 -1.43
CA ILE A 24 9.03 12.16 -2.72
C ILE A 24 7.53 12.22 -2.47
N ASP A 25 6.89 13.30 -2.89
CA ASP A 25 5.43 13.42 -2.78
C ASP A 25 4.75 12.46 -3.74
N VAL A 26 3.78 11.71 -3.23
CA VAL A 26 3.00 10.73 -3.99
C VAL A 26 1.68 11.34 -4.43
N GLY A 27 1.03 12.10 -3.55
CA GLY A 27 -0.28 12.69 -3.76
C GLY A 27 -1.00 12.87 -2.45
N THR A 28 -2.34 12.86 -2.50
CA THR A 28 -3.17 12.97 -1.29
C THR A 28 -3.72 11.63 -0.84
N LEU A 29 -4.05 11.53 0.45
CA LEU A 29 -4.74 10.38 1.02
C LEU A 29 -6.11 10.19 0.36
N THR A 30 -6.80 11.28 0.03
CA THR A 30 -8.07 11.27 -0.71
C THR A 30 -7.93 10.63 -2.09
N ASP A 31 -6.88 11.00 -2.84
CA ASP A 31 -6.58 10.38 -4.14
C ASP A 31 -6.23 8.90 -3.99
N LEU A 32 -5.50 8.55 -2.93
CA LEU A 32 -5.12 7.18 -2.64
C LEU A 32 -6.35 6.32 -2.31
N HIS A 33 -7.27 6.82 -1.48
CA HIS A 33 -8.54 6.17 -1.20
C HIS A 33 -9.36 5.97 -2.48
N ARG A 34 -9.41 6.99 -3.34
CA ARG A 34 -10.09 6.89 -4.63
C ARG A 34 -9.48 5.81 -5.51
N ALA A 35 -8.15 5.73 -5.57
CA ALA A 35 -7.42 4.72 -6.34
C ALA A 35 -7.57 3.30 -5.76
N LEU A 36 -7.77 3.16 -4.45
CA LEU A 36 -8.02 1.89 -3.77
C LEU A 36 -9.50 1.47 -3.77
N GLY A 37 -10.40 2.37 -4.14
CA GLY A 37 -11.85 2.14 -4.16
C GLY A 37 -12.56 2.39 -2.82
N GLY A 38 -11.90 3.07 -1.87
CA GLY A 38 -12.46 3.45 -0.58
C GLY A 38 -11.42 3.75 0.50
N GLU A 39 -11.90 4.16 1.68
CA GLU A 39 -11.09 4.44 2.88
C GLU A 39 -10.65 3.15 3.60
N THR A 40 -11.36 2.05 3.35
CA THR A 40 -11.10 0.74 3.95
C THR A 40 -10.72 -0.28 2.89
N TYR A 41 -9.71 -1.10 3.19
CA TYR A 41 -9.33 -2.22 2.34
C TYR A 41 -9.63 -3.55 3.04
N THR A 42 -10.10 -4.53 2.27
CA THR A 42 -10.44 -5.87 2.79
C THR A 42 -9.56 -6.92 2.15
N ILE A 43 -8.73 -7.57 2.98
CA ILE A 43 -7.98 -8.75 2.58
C ILE A 43 -8.86 -9.98 2.82
N THR A 44 -9.00 -10.81 1.80
CA THR A 44 -9.62 -12.13 1.93
C THR A 44 -8.51 -13.16 2.03
N TYR A 45 -8.41 -13.85 3.16
CA TYR A 45 -7.43 -14.92 3.33
C TYR A 45 -7.96 -16.23 2.76
N THR A 46 -7.05 -17.01 2.16
CA THR A 46 -7.32 -18.43 1.90
C THR A 46 -7.43 -19.21 3.22
N ASP A 47 -8.18 -20.31 3.25
CA ASP A 47 -8.36 -21.17 4.44
C ASP A 47 -7.05 -21.51 5.18
N GLU A 48 -5.95 -21.70 4.44
CA GLU A 48 -4.61 -22.00 5.00
C GLU A 48 -3.90 -20.76 5.57
N ALA A 49 -4.08 -19.58 4.97
CA ALA A 49 -3.51 -18.33 5.48
C ALA A 49 -4.27 -17.80 6.71
N ALA A 50 -5.59 -18.01 6.76
CA ALA A 50 -6.44 -17.69 7.90
C ALA A 50 -6.01 -18.41 9.19
N ALA A 51 -5.48 -19.64 9.05
CA ALA A 51 -4.99 -20.43 10.18
C ALA A 51 -3.69 -19.85 10.81
N THR A 52 -2.89 -19.10 10.05
CA THR A 52 -1.57 -18.62 10.46
C THR A 52 -1.55 -17.14 10.85
N ALA A 53 -2.45 -16.32 10.30
CA ALA A 53 -2.45 -14.86 10.51
C ALA A 53 -3.04 -14.36 11.85
N TRP A 54 -3.80 -15.20 12.58
CA TRP A 54 -4.30 -15.02 13.97
C TRP A 54 -5.22 -13.81 14.32
N SER A 55 -6.25 -14.14 15.11
CA SER A 55 -7.04 -13.37 16.10
C SER A 55 -7.84 -12.10 15.72
N GLN A 56 -7.60 -11.41 14.60
CA GLN A 56 -8.39 -10.23 14.20
C GLN A 56 -9.17 -10.39 12.87
N ALA A 57 -8.96 -11.49 12.15
CA ALA A 57 -9.83 -11.82 11.03
C ALA A 57 -11.21 -12.21 11.55
N ASP A 58 -12.27 -11.68 10.94
CA ASP A 58 -13.64 -12.09 11.25
C ASP A 58 -13.83 -13.58 10.96
N SER A 59 -14.88 -14.18 11.53
CA SER A 59 -15.25 -15.60 11.35
C SER A 59 -15.40 -16.06 9.90
N GLY A 60 -15.36 -15.15 8.92
CA GLY A 60 -15.36 -15.43 7.48
C GLY A 60 -13.99 -15.35 6.80
N GLY A 61 -12.87 -15.26 7.53
CA GLY A 61 -11.52 -15.23 6.94
C GLY A 61 -11.18 -13.91 6.25
N LYS A 62 -11.85 -12.81 6.64
CA LYS A 62 -11.62 -11.47 6.09
C LYS A 62 -11.00 -10.58 7.16
N TYR A 63 -10.09 -9.72 6.73
CA TYR A 63 -9.54 -8.65 7.56
C TYR A 63 -9.74 -7.32 6.85
N GLN A 64 -10.52 -6.46 7.48
CA GLN A 64 -10.79 -5.11 7.00
C GLN A 64 -10.03 -4.12 7.89
N PHE A 65 -9.37 -3.15 7.26
CA PHE A 65 -8.64 -2.10 7.96
C PHE A 65 -8.80 -0.75 7.24
N GLU A 66 -8.62 0.33 8.00
CA GLU A 66 -8.53 1.69 7.45
C GLU A 66 -7.16 1.87 6.79
N VAL A 67 -7.15 2.34 5.54
CA VAL A 67 -5.92 2.48 4.75
C VAL A 67 -4.94 3.41 5.47
N ALA A 68 -5.41 4.56 5.95
CA ALA A 68 -4.61 5.57 6.61
C ALA A 68 -3.83 5.03 7.83
N ASP A 69 -4.44 4.15 8.61
CA ASP A 69 -3.84 3.56 9.82
C ASP A 69 -2.70 2.59 9.48
N VAL A 70 -2.78 1.93 8.32
CA VAL A 70 -1.84 0.88 7.92
C VAL A 70 -0.69 1.42 7.08
N ILE A 71 -0.91 2.47 6.30
CA ILE A 71 0.12 2.97 5.38
C ILE A 71 1.13 3.89 6.08
N ASP A 72 0.79 4.58 7.17
CA ASP A 72 1.75 5.47 7.83
C ASP A 72 2.90 4.67 8.47
N GLY A 73 4.13 4.97 8.08
CA GLY A 73 5.31 4.21 8.47
C GLY A 73 5.46 2.85 7.79
N PHE A 74 4.62 2.51 6.80
CA PHE A 74 4.68 1.22 6.11
C PHE A 74 5.99 1.08 5.32
N PRO A 75 6.78 0.03 5.57
CA PRO A 75 8.03 -0.18 4.84
C PRO A 75 7.76 -0.73 3.44
N LEU A 76 8.36 -0.11 2.43
CA LEU A 76 8.41 -0.60 1.07
C LEU A 76 9.84 -1.07 0.76
N THR A 77 9.95 -2.25 0.16
CA THR A 77 11.24 -2.67 -0.40
C THR A 77 11.46 -1.98 -1.75
N GLU A 78 12.73 -1.82 -2.14
CA GLU A 78 13.13 -1.22 -3.41
C GLU A 78 12.28 -1.65 -4.64
N PRO A 79 12.01 -2.95 -4.90
CA PRO A 79 11.21 -3.35 -6.08
C PRO A 79 9.77 -2.84 -6.05
N PHE A 80 9.22 -2.52 -4.87
CA PHE A 80 7.89 -1.95 -4.72
C PHE A 80 7.91 -0.42 -4.72
N ALA A 81 9.01 0.20 -4.30
CA ALA A 81 9.18 1.66 -4.28
C ALA A 81 9.54 2.22 -5.66
N GLU A 82 10.40 1.54 -6.42
CA GLU A 82 10.88 1.96 -7.75
C GLU A 82 9.75 2.36 -8.72
N PRO A 83 8.67 1.56 -8.94
CA PRO A 83 7.61 1.95 -9.86
C PRO A 83 6.81 3.17 -9.38
N VAL A 84 6.80 3.47 -8.09
CA VAL A 84 6.15 4.67 -7.54
C VAL A 84 7.06 5.89 -7.74
N VAL A 85 8.36 5.73 -7.53
CA VAL A 85 9.34 6.81 -7.74
C VAL A 85 9.43 7.22 -9.21
N ASP A 86 9.40 6.27 -10.13
CA ASP A 86 9.46 6.49 -11.58
C ASP A 86 8.17 7.15 -12.13
N ALA A 87 7.03 6.93 -11.47
CA ALA A 87 5.75 7.48 -11.89
C ALA A 87 5.68 9.00 -11.74
N SER A 88 4.94 9.65 -12.65
CA SER A 88 4.77 11.10 -12.67
C SER A 88 3.74 11.61 -11.65
N MET A 89 3.91 12.86 -11.22
CA MET A 89 2.85 13.62 -10.54
C MET A 89 1.88 14.26 -11.53
N GLU A 90 2.25 14.34 -12.80
CA GLU A 90 1.47 14.99 -13.85
C GLU A 90 0.65 13.96 -14.63
N GLY A 91 -0.65 14.22 -14.82
CA GLY A 91 -1.48 13.52 -15.79
C GLY A 91 -1.74 12.04 -15.48
N GLY A 92 -2.56 11.75 -14.47
CA GLY A 92 -3.14 10.42 -14.33
C GLY A 92 -4.46 10.25 -15.05
N ASN A 93 -4.86 8.99 -15.24
CA ASN A 93 -5.98 8.61 -16.10
C ASN A 93 -7.36 9.05 -15.58
N GLU A 94 -7.51 9.36 -14.29
CA GLU A 94 -8.83 9.46 -13.62
C GLU A 94 -8.84 10.36 -12.36
N ASP A 95 -8.47 11.65 -12.49
CA ASP A 95 -8.47 12.65 -11.40
C ASP A 95 -7.43 12.45 -10.27
N VAL A 96 -6.54 11.48 -10.38
CA VAL A 96 -5.46 11.23 -9.39
C VAL A 96 -4.08 11.24 -10.06
N PRO A 97 -2.99 11.62 -9.37
CA PRO A 97 -1.63 11.51 -9.91
C PRO A 97 -1.27 10.07 -10.30
N GLU A 98 -0.47 9.88 -11.37
CA GLU A 98 0.00 8.54 -11.78
C GLU A 98 0.77 7.84 -10.65
N ARG A 99 1.55 8.63 -9.90
CA ARG A 99 2.27 8.16 -8.72
C ARG A 99 1.36 7.62 -7.62
N THR A 100 0.21 8.27 -7.37
CA THR A 100 -0.81 7.74 -6.46
C THR A 100 -1.38 6.42 -6.95
N ALA A 101 -1.70 6.33 -8.25
CA ALA A 101 -2.21 5.10 -8.84
C ALA A 101 -1.19 3.95 -8.76
N ALA A 102 0.09 4.25 -8.98
CA ALA A 102 1.20 3.31 -8.82
C ALA A 102 1.29 2.80 -7.37
N LEU A 103 1.25 3.69 -6.38
CA LEU A 103 1.26 3.30 -4.97
C LEU A 103 0.06 2.41 -4.62
N ALA A 104 -1.15 2.80 -5.06
CA ALA A 104 -2.37 2.02 -4.84
C ALA A 104 -2.28 0.61 -5.46
N ARG A 105 -1.63 0.46 -6.62
CA ARG A 105 -1.39 -0.84 -7.24
C ARG A 105 -0.42 -1.69 -6.40
N VAL A 106 0.69 -1.11 -5.97
CA VAL A 106 1.70 -1.79 -5.15
C VAL A 106 1.11 -2.25 -3.82
N LEU A 107 0.36 -1.39 -3.12
CA LEU A 107 -0.29 -1.75 -1.86
C LEU A 107 -1.27 -2.92 -2.03
N ARG A 108 -2.09 -2.89 -3.09
CA ARG A 108 -2.98 -4.01 -3.42
C ARG A 108 -2.23 -5.30 -3.66
N GLU A 109 -1.14 -5.27 -4.41
CA GLU A 109 -0.31 -6.44 -4.68
C GLU A 109 0.27 -7.04 -3.38
N ILE A 110 0.80 -6.20 -2.50
CA ILE A 110 1.35 -6.65 -1.21
C ILE A 110 0.25 -7.22 -0.31
N TRP A 111 -0.90 -6.57 -0.22
CA TRP A 111 -2.01 -7.00 0.63
C TRP A 111 -2.70 -8.26 0.09
N ASP A 112 -2.85 -8.39 -1.22
CA ASP A 112 -3.36 -9.59 -1.87
C ASP A 112 -2.40 -10.77 -1.67
N ALA A 113 -1.08 -10.55 -1.82
CA ALA A 113 -0.07 -11.56 -1.54
C ALA A 113 -0.11 -12.03 -0.07
N LYS A 114 -0.44 -11.16 0.88
CA LYS A 114 -0.68 -11.57 2.29
C LYS A 114 -1.92 -12.45 2.45
N GLY A 115 -2.98 -12.22 1.68
CA GLY A 115 -4.18 -13.07 1.65
C GLY A 115 -3.94 -14.43 0.99
N ASN A 116 -3.06 -14.46 -0.02
CA ASN A 116 -2.81 -15.58 -0.93
C ASN A 116 -1.39 -16.15 -0.83
N ALA A 117 -0.80 -16.21 0.38
CA ALA A 117 0.59 -16.62 0.62
C ALA A 117 1.01 -18.01 0.07
N LYS A 118 0.11 -18.76 -0.57
CA LYS A 118 0.35 -20.07 -1.19
C LYS A 118 0.79 -20.00 -2.66
N GLU A 119 0.62 -18.89 -3.38
CA GLU A 119 0.92 -18.81 -4.83
C GLU A 119 2.32 -18.31 -5.19
N LEU A 120 3.16 -17.97 -4.21
CA LEU A 120 4.59 -17.71 -4.42
C LEU A 120 5.38 -18.99 -4.14
N ARG A 121 5.37 -19.94 -5.09
CA ARG A 121 6.19 -21.17 -5.01
C ARG A 121 6.97 -21.43 -6.29
#